data_AF-A0AA37M2K7-F1
#
_entry.id   AF-A0AA37M2K7-F1
#
_cell.length_a   1.000
_cell.length_b   1.000
_cell.length_c   1.000
_cell.angle_alpha   90.00
_cell.angle_beta   90.00
_cell.angle_gamma   90.00
#
_symmetry.space_group_name_H-M   'P 1'
#
loop_
_entity.id
_entity.type
_entity.pdbx_description
1 polymer ?
#
loop_
_entity_poly.entity_id
_entity_poly.type
_entity_poly.pdbx_seq_one_letter_code
_entity_poly.pdbx_strand_id
1 'polypeptide(L)' 'MRSAISMRELQRMSAGAIQILPHAMPIKNGTATVGILLPIRIVSPEYMRKVLADSDAAAARRTPEENAAIDRLLAERGIE' A
#
# COMPACT_ATOMS: atom_id res chain seq x y z
N MET A 1 -18.64 9.08 1.38
CA MET A 1 -17.39 9.22 0.58
C MET A 1 -17.38 8.11 -0.46
N ARG A 2 -16.90 8.37 -1.69
CA ARG A 2 -16.85 7.35 -2.76
C ARG A 2 -15.90 6.24 -2.32
N SER A 3 -16.34 4.99 -2.36
CA SER A 3 -15.62 3.84 -1.79
C SER A 3 -15.02 2.89 -2.84
N ALA A 4 -15.37 3.07 -4.12
CA ALA A 4 -14.83 2.29 -5.24
C ALA A 4 -14.98 3.04 -6.57
N ILE A 5 -14.27 2.58 -7.59
CA ILE A 5 -14.32 3.06 -8.98
C ILE A 5 -14.78 1.89 -9.85
N SER A 6 -15.82 2.07 -10.65
CA SER A 6 -16.20 1.06 -11.66
C SER A 6 -15.26 1.06 -12.86
N MET A 7 -15.16 -0.05 -13.59
CA MET A 7 -14.37 -0.13 -14.83
C MET A 7 -14.71 0.98 -15.83
N ARG A 8 -16.00 1.33 -15.97
CA ARG A 8 -16.45 2.40 -16.87
C ARG A 8 -16.00 3.79 -16.42
N GLU A 9 -15.94 4.01 -15.11
CA GLU A 9 -15.42 5.27 -14.57
C GLU A 9 -13.91 5.36 -14.76
N LEU A 10 -13.18 4.27 -14.47
CA LEU A 10 -11.74 4.19 -14.67
C LEU A 10 -11.34 4.58 -16.10
N GLN A 11 -12.04 4.06 -17.11
CA GLN A 11 -11.80 4.37 -18.53
C GLN A 11 -11.95 5.86 -18.89
N ARG A 12 -12.65 6.65 -18.06
CA ARG A 12 -12.89 8.09 -18.28
C ARG A 12 -12.02 8.98 -17.39
N MET A 13 -11.25 8.40 -16.47
CA MET A 13 -10.41 9.18 -15.57
C MET A 13 -9.14 9.65 -16.29
N SER A 14 -8.80 10.93 -16.11
CA SER A 14 -7.50 11.47 -16.51
C SER A 14 -6.43 11.12 -15.47
N ALA A 15 -5.15 11.16 -15.87
CA ALA A 15 -4.04 10.98 -14.94
C ALA A 15 -4.10 11.96 -13.75
N GLY A 16 -4.49 13.22 -13.98
CA GLY A 16 -4.67 14.21 -12.91
C GLY A 16 -5.80 13.84 -11.94
N ALA A 17 -6.91 13.30 -12.42
CA ALA A 17 -8.00 12.82 -11.57
C ALA A 17 -7.57 11.61 -10.72
N ILE A 18 -6.67 10.77 -11.24
CA ILE A 18 -6.09 9.64 -10.50
C ILE A 18 -5.16 10.18 -9.40
N GLN A 19 -4.29 11.15 -9.68
CA GLN A 19 -3.32 11.68 -8.70
C GLN A 19 -3.97 12.31 -7.47
N ILE A 20 -5.14 12.93 -7.62
CA ILE A 20 -5.86 13.57 -6.50
C ILE A 20 -6.71 12.59 -5.67
N LEU A 21 -6.73 11.30 -6.02
CA LEU A 21 -7.43 10.30 -5.21
C LEU A 21 -6.89 10.31 -3.76
N PRO A 22 -7.77 10.29 -2.75
CA PRO A 22 -7.35 10.44 -1.35
C PRO A 22 -6.61 9.21 -0.81
N HIS A 23 -6.86 8.03 -1.38
CA HIS A 23 -6.26 6.75 -0.99
C HIS A 23 -6.36 5.74 -2.14
N ALA A 24 -5.86 4.53 -1.93
CA ALA A 24 -6.01 3.43 -2.86
C ALA A 24 -7.50 3.07 -3.06
N MET A 25 -7.97 3.07 -4.30
CA MET A 25 -9.38 2.88 -4.61
C MET A 25 -9.62 1.50 -5.24
N PRO A 26 -10.52 0.66 -4.71
CA PRO A 26 -10.90 -0.59 -5.36
C PRO A 26 -11.56 -0.35 -6.73
N ILE A 27 -11.19 -1.15 -7.72
CA ILE A 27 -11.81 -1.17 -9.05
C ILE A 27 -12.86 -2.29 -9.10
N LYS A 28 -14.11 -1.95 -9.43
CA LYS A 28 -15.25 -2.88 -9.49
C LYS A 28 -15.66 -3.19 -10.92
N ASN A 29 -15.94 -4.46 -11.19
CA ASN A 29 -16.67 -4.94 -12.36
C ASN A 29 -17.91 -5.71 -11.89
N GLY A 30 -19.09 -5.11 -11.98
CA GLY A 30 -20.27 -5.59 -11.26
C GLY A 30 -20.02 -5.58 -9.74
N THR A 31 -20.18 -6.73 -9.08
CA THR A 31 -19.92 -6.91 -7.64
C THR A 31 -18.46 -7.23 -7.31
N ALA A 32 -17.71 -7.76 -8.28
CA ALA A 32 -16.34 -8.22 -8.09
C ALA A 32 -15.34 -7.06 -8.01
N THR A 33 -14.38 -7.14 -7.07
CA THR A 33 -13.18 -6.30 -7.10
C THR A 33 -12.15 -6.95 -8.01
N VAL A 34 -11.76 -6.26 -9.07
CA VAL A 34 -10.84 -6.80 -10.09
C VAL A 34 -9.45 -6.15 -10.04
N GLY A 35 -9.29 -5.09 -9.26
CA GLY A 35 -8.01 -4.41 -9.10
C GLY A 35 -8.08 -3.30 -8.06
N ILE A 36 -6.95 -2.63 -7.88
CA ILE A 36 -6.81 -1.46 -7.01
C ILE A 36 -6.10 -0.37 -7.83
N LEU A 37 -6.67 0.83 -7.81
CA LEU A 37 -6.03 2.02 -8.35
C LEU A 37 -5.31 2.75 -7.22
N LEU A 38 -3.98 2.72 -7.25
CA LEU A 38 -3.13 3.38 -6.26
C LEU A 38 -2.53 4.67 -6.85
N PRO A 39 -2.89 5.87 -6.34
CA PRO A 39 -2.21 7.10 -6.73
C PRO A 39 -0.76 7.09 -6.22
N ILE A 40 0.20 7.05 -7.15
CA ILE A 40 1.62 7.16 -6.79
C ILE A 40 1.93 8.63 -6.50
N ARG A 41 2.42 8.88 -5.27
CA ARG A 41 2.86 10.20 -4.83
C ARG A 41 4.36 10.18 -4.60
N ILE A 42 5.07 11.13 -5.19
CA ILE A 42 6.48 11.35 -4.86
C ILE A 42 6.52 11.91 -3.44
N VAL A 43 7.09 11.14 -2.53
CA VAL A 43 7.36 11.60 -1.17
C VAL A 43 8.68 12.37 -1.13
N SER A 44 8.80 13.34 -0.23
CA SER A 44 10.09 14.03 -0.06
C SER A 44 11.14 13.04 0.45
N PRO A 45 12.42 13.18 0.06
CA PRO A 45 13.50 12.36 0.60
C PRO A 45 13.62 12.44 2.12
N GLU A 46 13.24 13.58 2.72
CA GLU A 46 13.19 13.76 4.17
C GLU A 46 12.10 12.91 4.83
N TYR A 47 10.89 12.89 4.27
CA TYR A 47 9.82 12.06 4.79
C TYR A 47 10.18 10.57 4.69
N MET A 48 10.78 10.15 3.58
CA MET A 48 11.24 8.77 3.43
C MET A 48 12.31 8.40 4.48
N ARG A 49 13.30 9.28 4.72
CA ARG A 49 14.29 9.06 5.79
C ARG A 49 13.64 8.90 7.16
N LYS A 50 12.63 9.71 7.47
CA LYS A 50 11.87 9.58 8.71
C LYS A 50 11.17 8.22 8.81
N VAL A 51 10.46 7.79 7.76
CA VAL A 51 9.73 6.50 7.76
C VAL A 51 10.68 5.33 7.98
N LEU A 52 11.87 5.36 7.37
CA LEU A 52 12.90 4.34 7.57
C LEU A 52 13.39 4.33 9.02
N ALA A 53 13.73 5.49 9.59
CA ALA A 53 14.14 5.59 10.98
C ALA A 53 13.05 5.12 11.97
N ASP A 54 11.78 5.44 11.71
CA ASP A 54 10.65 4.96 12.50
C ASP A 54 10.50 3.43 12.40
N SER A 55 10.77 2.86 11.22
CA SER A 55 10.73 1.42 10.99
C SER A 55 11.85 0.69 11.75
N ASP A 56 13.06 1.24 11.73
CA ASP A 56 14.20 0.71 12.49
C ASP A 56 13.96 0.79 14.00
N ALA A 57 13.41 1.91 14.49
CA ALA A 57 13.04 2.08 15.89
C ALA A 57 11.90 1.13 16.32
N ALA A 58 10.97 0.81 15.42
CA ALA A 58 9.96 -0.22 15.66
C ALA A 58 10.59 -1.61 15.70
N ALA A 59 11.53 -1.90 14.80
CA ALA A 59 12.24 -3.18 14.76
C ALA A 59 13.06 -3.43 16.04
N ALA A 60 13.76 -2.42 16.54
CA ALA A 60 14.54 -2.50 17.77
C ALA A 60 13.71 -2.79 19.03
N ARG A 61 12.40 -2.52 18.99
CA ARG A 61 11.47 -2.75 20.10
C ARG A 61 10.80 -4.12 20.06
N ARG A 62 11.02 -4.91 19.01
CA ARG A 62 10.41 -6.24 18.87
C ARG A 62 10.98 -7.21 19.89
N THR A 63 10.10 -7.99 20.48
CA THR A 63 10.44 -9.13 21.32
C THR A 63 11.06 -10.27 20.49
N PRO A 64 11.82 -11.18 21.11
CA PRO A 64 12.30 -12.38 20.44
C PRO A 64 11.19 -13.20 19.78
N GLU A 65 10.02 -13.30 20.41
CA GLU A 65 8.86 -14.04 19.91
C GLU A 65 8.28 -13.41 18.64
N GLU A 66 8.19 -12.08 18.58
CA GLU A 66 7.74 -11.35 17.39
C GLU A 66 8.73 -11.51 16.23
N ASN A 67 10.03 -11.46 16.49
CA ASN A 67 11.04 -11.70 15.46
C ASN A 67 10.95 -13.14 14.93
N ALA A 68 10.81 -14.14 15.81
CA ALA A 68 10.64 -15.53 15.41
C ALA A 68 9.34 -15.79 14.62
N ALA A 69 8.29 -14.99 14.82
CA ALA A 69 7.08 -15.04 14.01
C ALA A 69 7.31 -14.45 12.61
N ILE A 70 8.03 -13.33 12.52
CA ILE A 70 8.40 -12.71 11.23
C ILE A 70 9.29 -13.65 10.43
N ASP A 71 10.31 -14.26 11.05
CA ASP A 71 11.23 -15.16 10.37
C ASP A 71 10.52 -16.38 9.77
N ARG A 72 9.55 -16.96 10.50
CA ARG A 72 8.70 -18.05 9.97
C ARG A 72 7.91 -17.62 8.73
N LEU A 73 7.31 -16.43 8.76
CA LEU A 73 6.56 -15.90 7.62
C LEU A 73 7.46 -15.62 6.40
N LEU A 74 8.71 -15.24 6.62
CA LEU A 74 9.68 -15.01 5.55
C LEU A 74 10.16 -16.34 4.94
N ALA A 75 10.46 -17.34 5.78
CA ALA A 75 10.82 -18.69 5.35
C ALA A 75 9.71 -19.35 4.52
N GLU A 76 8.45 -19.19 4.91
CA GLU A 76 7.27 -19.66 4.16
C GLU A 76 7.15 -19.03 2.75
N ARG A 77 7.76 -17.86 2.54
CA ARG A 77 7.78 -17.17 1.25
C ARG A 77 9.00 -17.49 0.38
N GLY A 78 9.94 -18.32 0.86
CA GLY A 78 11.14 -18.72 0.13
C GLY A 78 12.15 -17.58 -0.09
N ILE A 79 12.16 -16.59 0.79
CA ILE A 79 13.10 -15.48 0.77
C ILE A 79 14.15 -15.76 1.85
N GLU A 80 15.27 -16.37 1.46
CA GLU A 80 16.50 -16.50 2.27
C GLU A 80 17.53 -15.44 1.85
#